data_AF-A0AAW0LMP5-F1
#
_entry.id   AF-A0AAW0LMP5-F1
#
_cell.length_a   1.000
_cell.length_b   1.000
_cell.length_c   1.000
_cell.angle_alpha   90.00
_cell.angle_beta   90.00
_cell.angle_gamma   90.00
#
_symmetry.space_group_name_H-M   'P 1'
#
loop_
_entity.id
_entity.type
_entity.pdbx_description
1 polymer ?
#
loop_
_entity_poly.entity_id
_entity_poly.type
_entity_poly.pdbx_seq_one_letter_code
_entity_poly.pdbx_strand_id
1 'polypeptide(L)'
;MKKLVKAYFEEAIWLKEKYIPTMEEYMSNAPISCGYPMLSTKSFVGMGDIVTKEVLEWVFKELKIVIVASIINKLMDDVVSNEQEVHAEFQKQIVNAWKDINKECITKVPVPLHTHVVNFARVMDLLYKDEYACTQLGGMMF
;
A
#
# COMPACT_ATOMS: atom_id res chain seq x y z
N MET A 1 5.87 -11.76 4.67
CA MET A 1 7.28 -11.35 4.90
C MET A 1 8.21 -11.67 3.74
N LYS A 2 8.25 -12.90 3.18
CA LYS A 2 9.16 -13.23 2.06
C LYS A 2 9.08 -12.27 0.85
N LYS A 3 7.87 -11.86 0.44
CA LYS A 3 7.67 -10.91 -0.67
C LYS A 3 8.26 -9.51 -0.38
N LEU A 4 8.04 -8.99 0.82
CA LEU A 4 8.57 -7.70 1.28
C LEU A 4 10.10 -7.68 1.26
N VAL A 5 10.72 -8.73 1.83
CA VAL A 5 12.18 -8.83 1.86
C VAL A 5 12.75 -8.85 0.44
N LYS A 6 12.14 -9.60 -0.48
CA LYS A 6 12.56 -9.60 -1.90
C LYS A 6 12.43 -8.22 -2.54
N ALA A 7 11.35 -7.51 -2.27
CA ALA A 7 11.13 -6.17 -2.82
C ALA A 7 12.18 -5.16 -2.33
N TYR A 8 12.58 -5.21 -1.06
CA TYR A 8 13.69 -4.39 -0.55
C TYR A 8 15.04 -4.78 -1.14
N PHE A 9 15.29 -6.07 -1.37
CA PHE A 9 16.51 -6.50 -2.03
C PHE A 9 16.61 -5.96 -3.47
N GLU A 10 15.50 -5.93 -4.20
CA GLU A 10 15.44 -5.36 -5.54
C GLU A 10 15.79 -3.86 -5.52
N GLU A 11 15.18 -3.08 -4.62
CA GLU A 11 15.51 -1.65 -4.45
C GLU A 11 16.97 -1.42 -4.05
N ALA A 12 17.50 -2.28 -3.17
CA ALA A 12 18.91 -2.21 -2.78
C ALA A 12 19.85 -2.52 -3.96
N ILE A 13 19.46 -3.41 -4.86
CA ILE A 13 20.19 -3.68 -6.10
C ILE A 13 20.14 -2.46 -7.03
N TRP A 14 18.97 -1.89 -7.27
CA TRP A 14 18.82 -0.68 -8.10
C TRP A 14 19.69 0.46 -7.57
N LEU A 15 19.68 0.69 -6.25
CA LEU A 15 20.51 1.70 -5.60
C LEU A 15 22.01 1.43 -5.77
N LYS A 16 22.44 0.19 -5.51
CA LYS A 16 23.85 -0.21 -5.59
C LYS A 16 24.40 -0.06 -7.02
N GLU A 17 23.64 -0.49 -8.01
CA GLU A 17 24.02 -0.44 -9.42
C GLU A 17 23.77 0.94 -10.05
N LYS A 18 23.21 1.90 -9.29
CA LYS A 18 22.77 3.22 -9.77
C LYS A 18 21.80 3.12 -10.96
N TYR A 19 21.02 2.05 -10.98
CA TYR A 19 20.01 1.81 -12.00
C TYR A 19 18.76 2.64 -11.67
N ILE A 20 18.25 3.36 -12.68
CA ILE A 20 16.99 4.08 -12.58
C ILE A 20 15.93 3.19 -13.22
N PRO A 21 15.02 2.58 -12.43
CA PRO A 21 13.98 1.73 -12.98
C PRO A 21 13.01 2.53 -13.83
N THR A 22 12.44 1.89 -14.84
CA THR A 22 11.28 2.45 -15.54
C THR A 22 10.08 2.55 -14.60
N MET A 23 9.10 3.40 -14.94
CA MET A 23 7.88 3.50 -14.13
C MET A 23 7.15 2.16 -14.00
N GLU A 24 7.17 1.32 -15.03
CA GLU A 24 6.56 -0.01 -14.97
C GLU A 24 7.28 -0.92 -13.97
N GLU A 25 8.60 -0.99 -14.03
CA GLU A 25 9.42 -1.77 -13.09
C GLU A 25 9.25 -1.28 -11.66
N TYR A 26 9.32 0.03 -11.45
CA TYR A 26 9.09 0.66 -10.15
C TYR A 26 7.71 0.31 -9.59
N MET A 27 6.65 0.47 -10.38
CA MET A 27 5.27 0.21 -9.94
C MET A 27 4.98 -1.27 -9.70
N SER A 28 5.79 -2.18 -10.24
CA SER A 28 5.71 -3.61 -9.93
C SER A 28 6.26 -3.96 -8.54
N ASN A 29 7.19 -3.16 -8.02
CA ASN A 29 7.91 -3.44 -6.77
C ASN A 29 7.48 -2.53 -5.61
N ALA A 30 7.28 -1.24 -5.87
CA ALA A 30 7.03 -0.22 -4.86
C ALA A 30 5.79 -0.49 -3.96
N PRO A 31 4.66 -1.00 -4.49
CA PRO A 31 3.50 -1.35 -3.66
C PRO A 31 3.79 -2.51 -2.70
N ILE A 32 4.79 -3.34 -2.98
CA ILE A 32 5.20 -4.44 -2.12
C ILE A 32 6.21 -3.96 -1.08
N SER A 33 7.18 -3.14 -1.47
CA SER A 33 8.23 -2.60 -0.59
C SER A 33 7.71 -1.60 0.44
N CYS A 34 6.56 -0.95 0.21
CA CYS A 34 5.93 -0.08 1.21
C CYS A 34 5.48 -0.81 2.50
N GLY A 35 5.58 -2.15 2.56
CA GLY A 35 5.29 -2.94 3.76
C GLY A 35 3.79 -3.11 4.07
N TYR A 36 2.92 -2.43 3.34
CA TYR A 36 1.49 -2.36 3.61
C TYR A 36 0.74 -3.68 3.40
N PRO A 37 1.03 -4.50 2.36
CA PRO A 37 0.45 -5.83 2.23
C PRO A 37 0.79 -6.75 3.40
N MET A 38 1.98 -6.61 3.97
CA MET A 38 2.38 -7.36 5.16
C MET A 38 1.61 -6.91 6.40
N LEU A 39 1.52 -5.60 6.64
CA LEU A 39 0.79 -5.04 7.79
C LEU A 39 -0.68 -5.44 7.77
N SER A 40 -1.33 -5.30 6.61
CA SER A 40 -2.71 -5.71 6.39
C SER A 40 -2.89 -7.20 6.70
N THR A 41 -2.03 -8.07 6.15
CA THR A 41 -2.09 -9.51 6.42
C THR A 41 -1.91 -9.84 7.91
N LYS A 42 -0.96 -9.17 8.59
CA LYS A 42 -0.72 -9.39 10.03
C LYS A 42 -1.86 -8.90 10.90
N SER A 43 -2.53 -7.81 10.52
CA SER A 43 -3.63 -7.25 11.30
C SER A 43 -4.82 -8.20 11.44
N PHE A 44 -5.05 -9.08 10.46
CA PHE A 44 -6.08 -10.11 10.55
C PHE A 44 -5.79 -11.13 11.66
N VAL A 45 -4.52 -11.46 11.94
CA VAL A 45 -4.17 -12.45 12.98
C VAL A 45 -4.69 -12.05 14.37
N GLY A 46 -4.90 -10.76 14.63
CA GLY A 46 -5.45 -10.25 15.88
C GLY A 46 -6.98 -10.27 15.99
N MET A 47 -7.71 -10.66 14.95
CA MET A 47 -9.19 -10.57 14.90
C MET A 47 -9.93 -11.79 15.46
N GLY A 48 -9.21 -12.76 16.05
CA GLY A 48 -9.81 -13.93 16.70
C GLY A 48 -10.68 -14.78 15.77
N ASP A 49 -11.82 -15.25 16.26
CA ASP A 49 -12.71 -16.22 15.58
C ASP A 49 -13.40 -15.66 14.32
N ILE A 50 -13.26 -14.37 14.03
CA ILE A 50 -13.75 -13.73 12.80
C ILE A 50 -12.96 -14.21 11.57
N VAL A 51 -11.73 -14.69 11.78
CA VAL A 51 -10.80 -15.10 10.72
C VAL A 51 -11.01 -16.57 10.37
N THR A 52 -11.98 -16.83 9.49
CA THR A 52 -12.18 -18.18 8.95
C THR A 52 -11.17 -18.50 7.84
N LYS A 53 -11.03 -19.78 7.48
CA LYS A 53 -10.22 -20.20 6.34
C LYS A 53 -10.66 -19.52 5.03
N GLU A 54 -11.96 -19.34 4.83
CA GLU A 54 -12.52 -18.63 3.67
C GLU A 54 -12.14 -17.15 3.66
N VAL A 55 -12.12 -16.50 4.83
CA VAL A 55 -11.64 -15.12 4.98
C VAL A 55 -10.16 -15.01 4.66
N LEU A 56 -9.33 -15.94 5.14
CA LEU A 56 -7.90 -15.97 4.81
C LEU A 56 -7.66 -16.20 3.32
N GLU A 57 -8.32 -17.20 2.72
CA GLU A 57 -8.23 -17.48 1.28
C GLU A 57 -8.72 -16.28 0.45
N TRP A 58 -9.74 -15.57 0.91
CA TRP A 58 -10.20 -14.31 0.33
C TRP A 58 -9.14 -13.21 0.48
N VAL A 59 -8.60 -12.94 1.67
CA VAL A 59 -7.52 -11.96 1.92
C VAL A 59 -6.30 -12.24 1.02
N PHE A 60 -5.95 -13.50 0.80
CA PHE A 60 -4.86 -13.89 -0.09
C PHE A 60 -5.18 -13.70 -1.58
N LYS A 61 -6.44 -13.81 -2.01
CA LYS A 61 -6.92 -13.44 -3.35
C LYS A 61 -7.04 -11.92 -3.55
N GLU A 62 -7.39 -11.22 -2.47
CA GLU A 62 -7.69 -9.78 -2.39
C GLU A 62 -6.49 -8.96 -1.93
N LEU A 63 -5.31 -9.57 -1.98
CA LEU A 63 -4.05 -8.85 -2.01
C LEU A 63 -4.07 -7.77 -3.11
N LYS A 64 -4.94 -7.87 -4.12
CA LYS A 64 -5.17 -6.86 -5.15
C LYS A 64 -5.70 -5.54 -4.58
N ILE A 65 -6.78 -5.51 -3.79
CA ILE A 65 -7.23 -4.26 -3.14
C ILE A 65 -6.11 -3.68 -2.29
N VAL A 66 -5.41 -4.54 -1.54
CA VAL A 66 -4.32 -4.10 -0.66
C VAL A 66 -3.15 -3.55 -1.48
N ILE A 67 -2.81 -4.15 -2.61
CA ILE A 67 -1.80 -3.65 -3.56
C ILE A 67 -2.26 -2.33 -4.20
N VAL A 68 -3.52 -2.22 -4.61
CA VAL A 68 -4.09 -0.99 -5.19
C VAL A 68 -4.11 0.15 -4.16
N ALA A 69 -4.44 -0.14 -2.90
CA ALA A 69 -4.31 0.82 -1.80
C ALA A 69 -2.83 1.17 -1.52
N SER A 70 -1.93 0.20 -1.64
CA SER A 70 -0.48 0.44 -1.51
C SER A 70 0.07 1.33 -2.62
N ILE A 71 -0.47 1.20 -3.84
CA ILE A 71 -0.18 2.09 -4.97
C ILE A 71 -0.60 3.52 -4.63
N ILE A 72 -1.83 3.72 -4.13
CA ILE A 72 -2.29 5.06 -3.72
C ILE A 72 -1.34 5.67 -2.68
N ASN A 73 -0.97 4.90 -1.65
CA ASN A 73 -0.08 5.38 -0.60
C ASN A 73 1.29 5.77 -1.14
N LYS A 74 1.90 4.91 -1.98
CA LYS A 74 3.23 5.20 -2.50
C LYS A 74 3.23 6.37 -3.46
N LEU A 75 2.21 6.48 -4.31
CA LEU A 75 2.07 7.62 -5.21
C LEU A 75 1.83 8.92 -4.43
N MET A 76 1.06 8.89 -3.34
CA MET A 76 0.88 10.06 -2.47
C MET A 76 2.20 10.47 -1.78
N ASP A 77 2.98 9.51 -1.28
CA ASP A 77 4.32 9.74 -0.73
C ASP A 77 5.31 10.30 -1.78
N ASP A 78 5.26 9.78 -3.01
CA ASP A 78 6.10 10.23 -4.13
C ASP A 78 5.69 11.61 -4.65
N VAL A 79 4.39 11.93 -4.62
CA VAL A 79 3.86 13.27 -4.94
C VAL A 79 4.45 14.31 -3.98
N VAL A 80 4.48 14.02 -2.67
CA VAL A 80 5.02 14.96 -1.68
C VAL A 80 6.54 15.15 -1.82
N SER A 81 7.26 14.12 -2.29
CA SER A 81 8.73 14.11 -2.34
C SER A 81 9.34 14.52 -3.70
N ASN A 82 8.55 14.63 -4.78
CA ASN A 82 9.04 14.91 -6.14
C ASN A 82 8.48 16.21 -6.77
N GLU A 83 9.17 16.70 -7.81
CA GLU A 83 8.81 17.93 -8.55
C GLU A 83 7.42 17.87 -9.22
N GLN A 84 6.79 19.03 -9.35
CA GLN A 84 5.39 19.22 -9.78
C GLN A 84 5.04 18.56 -11.13
N GLU A 85 6.02 18.35 -12.01
CA GLU A 85 5.79 17.82 -13.36
C GLU A 85 5.29 16.36 -13.37
N VAL A 86 5.60 15.58 -12.33
CA VAL A 86 5.19 14.16 -12.21
C VAL A 86 3.80 14.01 -11.55
N HIS A 87 3.28 15.07 -10.92
CA HIS A 87 2.08 15.01 -10.08
C HIS A 87 0.82 14.65 -10.87
N ALA A 88 0.68 15.14 -12.12
CA ALA A 88 -0.52 14.92 -12.90
C ALA A 88 -0.76 13.44 -13.26
N GLU A 89 0.31 12.70 -13.57
CA GLU A 89 0.23 11.27 -13.90
C GLU A 89 -0.04 10.44 -12.63
N PHE A 90 0.59 10.80 -11.51
CA PHE A 90 0.33 10.17 -10.20
C PHE A 90 -1.12 10.38 -9.75
N GLN A 91 -1.66 11.59 -9.86
CA GLN A 91 -3.05 11.89 -9.52
C GLN A 91 -4.03 11.08 -10.37
N LYS A 92 -3.77 10.92 -11.67
CA LYS A 92 -4.59 10.09 -12.56
C LYS A 92 -4.59 8.62 -12.13
N GLN A 93 -3.43 8.08 -11.76
CA GLN A 93 -3.31 6.70 -11.27
C GLN A 93 -4.01 6.51 -9.92
N ILE A 94 -3.89 7.47 -9.00
CA ILE A 94 -4.59 7.48 -7.70
C ILE A 94 -6.12 7.44 -7.90
N VAL A 95 -6.66 8.29 -8.78
CA VAL A 95 -8.10 8.32 -9.06
C VAL A 95 -8.61 7.00 -9.63
N ASN A 96 -7.84 6.36 -10.51
CA ASN A 96 -8.21 5.06 -11.07
C ASN A 96 -8.17 3.95 -10.01
N ALA A 97 -7.13 3.93 -9.17
CA ALA A 97 -7.01 3.00 -8.05
C ALA A 97 -8.20 3.10 -7.08
N TRP A 98 -8.67 4.31 -6.77
CA TRP A 98 -9.87 4.52 -5.95
C TRP A 98 -11.14 3.97 -6.59
N LYS A 99 -11.29 4.07 -7.91
CA LYS A 99 -12.44 3.49 -8.63
C LYS A 99 -12.43 1.96 -8.55
N ASP A 100 -11.25 1.35 -8.64
CA ASP A 100 -11.10 -0.11 -8.53
C ASP A 100 -11.45 -0.59 -7.12
N ILE A 101 -10.95 0.09 -6.08
CA ILE A 101 -11.31 -0.19 -4.68
C ILE A 101 -12.83 -0.13 -4.48
N ASN A 102 -13.47 0.95 -4.96
CA ASN A 102 -14.92 1.11 -4.82
C ASN A 102 -15.70 -0.02 -5.51
N LYS A 103 -15.24 -0.49 -6.67
CA LYS A 103 -15.88 -1.58 -7.41
C LYS A 103 -15.74 -2.93 -6.69
N GLU A 104 -14.56 -3.24 -6.15
CA GLU A 104 -14.32 -4.50 -5.44
C GLU A 104 -15.04 -4.52 -4.08
N CYS A 105 -15.12 -3.37 -3.40
CA CYS A 105 -15.81 -3.19 -2.12
C CYS A 105 -17.34 -3.41 -2.14
N ILE A 106 -17.99 -3.31 -3.32
CA ILE A 106 -19.44 -3.52 -3.47
C ILE A 106 -19.83 -5.02 -3.49
N THR A 107 -18.85 -5.94 -3.49
CA THR A 107 -19.11 -7.40 -3.55
C THR A 107 -19.20 -8.08 -2.17
N LYS A 108 -19.68 -9.34 -2.15
CA LYS A 108 -20.17 -10.13 -0.99
C LYS A 108 -19.11 -10.39 0.11
N VAL A 109 -18.79 -9.37 0.90
CA VAL A 109 -17.82 -9.47 1.99
C VAL A 109 -18.50 -9.14 3.34
N PRO A 110 -18.12 -9.82 4.44
CA PRO A 110 -18.52 -9.40 5.77
C PRO A 110 -18.06 -7.97 6.07
N VAL A 111 -19.01 -7.11 6.44
CA VAL A 111 -18.82 -5.68 6.77
C VAL A 111 -17.59 -5.37 7.66
N PRO A 112 -17.21 -6.20 8.65
CA PRO A 112 -16.01 -5.95 9.47
C PRO A 112 -14.71 -5.93 8.67
N LEU A 113 -14.59 -6.74 7.61
CA LEU A 113 -13.38 -6.86 6.79
C LEU A 113 -13.28 -5.71 5.79
N HIS A 114 -14.40 -5.33 5.17
CA HIS A 114 -14.48 -4.14 4.31
C HIS A 114 -14.08 -2.89 5.10
N THR A 115 -14.64 -2.71 6.29
CA THR A 115 -14.34 -1.59 7.17
C THR A 115 -12.86 -1.56 7.55
N HIS A 116 -12.25 -2.72 7.80
CA HIS A 116 -10.84 -2.81 8.13
C HIS A 116 -9.92 -2.34 6.99
N VAL A 117 -10.12 -2.83 5.77
CA VAL A 117 -9.30 -2.46 4.60
C VAL A 117 -9.50 -1.00 4.21
N VAL A 118 -10.75 -0.51 4.22
CA VAL A 118 -11.07 0.89 3.89
C VAL A 118 -10.57 1.84 4.97
N ASN A 119 -10.69 1.50 6.26
CA ASN A 119 -10.15 2.32 7.34
C ASN A 119 -8.62 2.40 7.27
N PHE A 120 -7.96 1.31 6.86
CA PHE A 120 -6.53 1.33 6.59
C PHE A 120 -6.18 2.34 5.48
N ALA A 121 -6.86 2.29 4.33
CA ALA A 121 -6.65 3.26 3.24
C ALA A 121 -6.91 4.72 3.69
N ARG A 122 -7.92 4.94 4.53
CA ARG A 122 -8.23 6.27 5.10
C ARG A 122 -7.20 6.77 6.11
N VAL A 123 -6.65 5.89 6.95
CA VAL A 123 -5.54 6.23 7.87
C VAL A 123 -4.35 6.74 7.06
N MET A 124 -4.10 6.16 5.89
CA MET A 124 -2.99 6.60 5.05
C MET A 124 -3.27 7.90 4.32
N ASP A 125 -4.48 8.10 3.77
CA ASP A 125 -4.90 9.41 3.26
C ASP A 125 -4.71 10.50 4.31
N LEU A 126 -4.95 10.19 5.59
CA LEU A 126 -4.71 11.09 6.72
C LEU A 126 -3.21 11.28 7.03
N LEU A 127 -2.41 10.21 7.06
CA LEU A 127 -0.96 10.27 7.36
C LEU A 127 -0.15 11.06 6.33
N TYR A 128 -0.61 11.13 5.09
CA TYR A 128 0.06 11.83 3.99
C TYR A 128 -0.64 13.15 3.58
N LYS A 129 -1.79 13.49 4.18
CA LYS A 129 -2.46 14.79 3.96
C LYS A 129 -1.71 15.93 4.62
N ASP A 130 -1.19 15.66 5.82
CA ASP A 130 -0.32 16.55 6.56
C ASP A 130 1.08 15.92 6.49
N GLU A 131 1.94 16.57 5.70
CA GLU A 131 3.36 16.29 5.56
C GLU A 131 3.99 15.84 6.91
N TYR A 132 4.73 14.71 6.93
CA TYR A 132 5.68 14.28 7.99
C TYR A 132 5.26 13.29 9.12
N ALA A 133 4.23 12.46 9.00
CA ALA A 133 3.96 11.49 10.09
C ALA A 133 5.06 10.41 10.28
N CYS A 134 5.61 9.83 9.20
CA CYS A 134 6.61 8.76 9.29
C CYS A 134 8.03 9.24 9.64
N THR A 135 8.39 10.46 9.23
CA THR A 135 9.72 11.05 9.45
C THR A 135 9.90 11.61 10.87
N GLN A 136 8.84 12.10 11.53
CA GLN A 136 8.93 12.57 12.92
C GLN A 136 8.94 11.44 13.96
N LEU A 137 8.25 10.32 13.71
CA LEU A 137 8.27 9.17 14.63
C LEU A 137 9.64 8.51 14.74
N GLY A 138 10.45 8.54 13.68
CA GLY A 138 11.86 8.10 13.72
C GLY A 138 12.78 9.03 14.53
N GLY A 139 12.42 10.32 14.65
CA GLY A 139 13.16 11.32 15.43
C GLY A 139 12.80 11.35 16.92
N MET A 140 11.74 10.65 17.34
CA MET A 140 11.36 10.51 18.76
C MET A 140 11.79 9.18 19.39
N MET A 141 12.46 8.30 18.63
CA MET A 141 12.93 6.99 19.11
C MET A 141 14.45 6.85 19.21
N PHE A 142 15.20 7.96 19.14
CA PHE A 142 16.63 8.00 19.47
C PHE A 142 16.98 9.24 20.29
#